data_AF-A0A1I0E7J1-F1
#
_entry.id   AF-A0A1I0E7J1-F1
#
_cell.length_a   1.000
_cell.length_b   1.000
_cell.length_c   1.000
_cell.angle_alpha   90.00
_cell.angle_beta   90.00
_cell.angle_gamma   90.00
#
_symmetry.space_group_name_H-M   'P 1'
#
loop_
_entity.id
_entity.type
_entity.pdbx_description
1 polymer ?
#
loop_
_entity_poly.entity_id
_entity_poly.type
_entity_poly.pdbx_seq_one_letter_code
_entity_poly.pdbx_strand_id
1 'polypeptide(L)'
;MQNCNLVKHEGRCDGAEWTECSYCGAIDDEPCKSDRQMKIVLIQSLVDMNAQISKQSDAFEILFGSYFAGEGGVPRLINDLFCKNMELVTQLTGISKEAIEWFLFDNECGQSNMAASCNGVEYHIGSVEQFVDFETGVSCDD
;
A
#
# COMPACT_ATOMS: atom_id res chain seq x y z
N MET A 1 -22.04 17.76 -9.28
CA MET A 1 -21.11 17.64 -8.13
C MET A 1 -20.34 16.36 -8.38
N GLN A 2 -19.02 16.26 -8.48
CA GLN A 2 -17.87 17.17 -8.47
C GLN A 2 -16.81 16.45 -9.33
N ASN A 3 -16.07 17.18 -10.17
CA ASN A 3 -15.01 16.63 -11.01
C ASN A 3 -13.83 16.14 -10.14
N CYS A 4 -13.44 14.87 -10.28
CA CYS A 4 -12.11 14.41 -9.85
C CYS A 4 -11.08 14.94 -10.85
N ASN A 5 -10.55 16.14 -10.58
CA ASN A 5 -9.34 16.62 -11.22
C ASN A 5 -8.16 15.86 -10.59
N LEU A 6 -7.66 14.84 -11.28
CA LEU A 6 -6.33 14.28 -11.03
C LEU A 6 -5.31 15.36 -11.36
N VAL A 7 -4.78 15.99 -10.30
CA VAL A 7 -3.62 16.86 -10.40
C VAL A 7 -2.47 15.99 -10.87
N LYS A 8 -2.10 16.10 -12.15
CA LYS A 8 -0.77 15.68 -12.60
C LYS A 8 0.22 16.56 -11.84
N HIS A 9 0.85 16.02 -10.81
CA HIS A 9 2.10 16.58 -10.34
C HIS A 9 3.13 16.28 -11.43
N GLU A 10 3.27 17.23 -12.35
CA GLU A 10 4.44 17.30 -13.24
C GLU A 10 5.67 17.44 -12.34
N GLY A 11 6.30 16.31 -12.06
CA GLY A 11 7.65 16.25 -11.53
C GLY A 11 8.58 16.86 -12.56
N ARG A 12 8.82 18.15 -12.43
CA ARG A 12 9.79 18.89 -13.22
C ARG A 12 11.19 18.52 -12.73
N CYS A 13 11.87 17.66 -13.47
CA CYS A 13 13.30 17.45 -13.29
C CYS A 13 14.04 18.56 -14.08
N ASP A 14 14.25 19.70 -13.43
CA ASP A 14 15.02 20.81 -13.97
C ASP A 14 16.52 20.43 -14.07
N GLY A 15 16.98 20.16 -15.30
CA GLY A 15 18.29 20.60 -15.79
C GLY A 15 19.57 20.12 -15.09
N ALA A 16 19.71 18.84 -14.75
CA ALA A 16 21.00 18.27 -14.35
C ALA A 16 21.45 17.16 -15.33
N GLU A 17 22.68 17.30 -15.82
CA GLU A 17 23.35 16.33 -16.67
C GLU A 17 23.43 14.96 -15.98
N TRP A 18 23.01 13.95 -16.74
CA TRP A 18 22.93 12.52 -16.48
C TRP A 18 23.99 11.99 -15.51
N THR A 19 23.55 11.50 -14.35
CA THR A 19 24.36 10.64 -13.49
C THR A 19 23.58 9.35 -13.27
N GLU A 20 24.18 8.24 -13.71
CA GLU A 20 23.69 6.87 -13.55
C GLU A 20 23.04 6.65 -12.17
N CYS A 21 21.91 5.94 -12.12
CA CYS A 21 21.36 5.46 -10.86
C CYS A 21 22.42 4.59 -10.18
N SER A 22 23.02 5.10 -9.09
CA SER A 22 24.13 4.50 -8.35
C SER A 22 23.80 3.12 -7.75
N TYR A 23 22.57 2.64 -7.91
CA TYR A 23 22.08 1.36 -7.40
C TYR A 23 21.76 0.33 -8.49
N CYS A 24 21.47 0.74 -9.73
CA CYS A 24 21.02 -0.22 -10.77
C CYS A 24 21.52 0.03 -12.20
N GLY A 25 22.21 1.14 -12.47
CA GLY A 25 22.81 1.40 -13.80
C GLY A 25 21.83 1.38 -14.98
N ALA A 26 20.53 1.55 -14.74
CA ALA A 26 19.52 1.54 -15.79
C ALA A 26 19.46 2.91 -16.50
N ILE A 27 19.41 2.87 -17.84
CA ILE A 27 19.19 4.01 -18.73
C ILE A 27 17.74 3.91 -19.22
N ASP A 28 16.94 4.90 -18.84
CA ASP A 28 15.59 5.29 -19.28
C ASP A 28 14.45 4.26 -19.41
N ASP A 29 13.28 4.73 -18.96
CA ASP A 29 11.90 4.27 -19.17
C ASP A 29 11.38 2.97 -18.53
N GLU A 30 12.21 2.11 -17.93
CA GLU A 30 11.70 1.01 -17.09
C GLU A 30 11.61 1.44 -15.61
N PRO A 31 10.48 1.21 -14.89
CA PRO A 31 10.42 1.41 -13.45
C PRO A 31 11.53 0.57 -12.83
N CYS A 32 12.44 1.25 -12.12
CA CYS A 32 13.59 0.62 -11.49
C CYS A 32 13.11 -0.61 -10.71
N LYS A 33 13.59 -1.81 -11.07
CA LYS A 33 13.20 -3.07 -10.39
C LYS A 33 13.36 -2.98 -8.86
N SER A 34 14.24 -2.10 -8.38
CA SER A 34 14.42 -1.83 -6.95
C SER A 34 13.28 -1.00 -6.32
N ASP A 35 12.66 -0.06 -7.05
CA ASP A 35 11.51 0.74 -6.58
C ASP A 35 10.27 -0.14 -6.44
N ARG A 36 9.96 -0.94 -7.48
CA ARG A 36 8.88 -1.93 -7.42
C ARG A 36 9.08 -2.91 -6.25
N GLN A 37 10.29 -3.45 -6.11
CA GLN A 37 10.59 -4.39 -5.03
C GLN A 37 10.46 -3.73 -3.65
N MET A 38 10.88 -2.48 -3.50
CA MET A 38 10.71 -1.72 -2.26
C MET A 38 9.24 -1.57 -1.91
N LYS A 39 8.38 -1.20 -2.87
CA LYS A 39 6.93 -1.07 -2.69
C LYS A 39 6.31 -2.39 -2.22
N ILE A 40 6.67 -3.50 -2.87
CA ILE A 40 6.22 -4.84 -2.47
C ILE A 40 6.61 -5.14 -1.03
N VAL A 41 7.88 -4.90 -0.64
CA VAL A 41 8.35 -5.18 0.72
C VAL A 41 7.59 -4.33 1.76
N LEU A 42 7.38 -3.04 1.48
CA LEU A 42 6.68 -2.13 2.39
C LEU A 42 5.21 -2.50 2.56
N ILE A 43 4.50 -2.82 1.47
CA ILE A 43 3.10 -3.26 1.53
C ILE A 43 2.99 -4.64 2.19
N GLN A 44 3.88 -5.58 1.88
CA GLN A 44 3.93 -6.88 2.55
C GLN A 44 4.14 -6.71 4.06
N SER A 45 4.97 -5.76 4.48
CA SER A 45 5.16 -5.47 5.90
C SER A 45 3.87 -4.97 6.58
N LEU A 46 3.01 -4.23 5.89
CA LEU A 46 1.69 -3.84 6.41
C LEU A 46 0.74 -5.04 6.52
N VAL A 47 0.74 -5.94 5.52
CA VAL A 47 -0.03 -7.19 5.57
C VAL A 47 0.37 -8.04 6.76
N ASP A 48 1.68 -8.24 6.96
CA ASP A 48 2.21 -9.03 8.08
C ASP A 48 1.88 -8.40 9.42
N MET A 49 1.97 -7.07 9.53
CA MET A 49 1.57 -6.33 10.74
C MET A 49 0.08 -6.48 11.02
N ASN A 50 -0.79 -6.33 10.01
CA ASN A 50 -2.24 -6.49 10.16
C ASN A 50 -2.59 -7.88 10.70
N ALA A 51 -2.01 -8.93 10.12
CA ALA A 51 -2.20 -10.31 10.59
C ALA A 51 -1.72 -10.53 12.03
N GLN A 52 -0.58 -9.93 12.41
CA GLN A 52 -0.07 -10.00 13.78
C GLN A 52 -0.97 -9.26 14.76
N ILE A 53 -1.47 -8.07 14.40
CA ILE A 53 -2.38 -7.27 15.22
C ILE A 53 -3.66 -8.05 15.49
N SER A 54 -4.27 -8.64 14.47
CA SER A 54 -5.48 -9.46 14.64
C SER A 54 -5.23 -10.62 15.60
N LYS A 55 -4.16 -11.39 15.38
CA LYS A 55 -3.80 -12.52 16.26
C LYS A 55 -3.51 -12.10 17.70
N GLN A 56 -2.82 -10.98 17.89
CA GLN A 56 -2.50 -10.48 19.22
C GLN A 56 -3.72 -9.88 19.93
N SER A 57 -4.64 -9.28 19.18
CA SER A 57 -5.90 -8.76 19.71
C SER A 57 -6.76 -9.89 20.26
N ASP A 58 -6.89 -11.00 19.52
CA ASP A 58 -7.58 -12.20 20.00
C ASP A 58 -6.95 -12.76 21.29
N ALA A 59 -5.62 -12.85 21.31
CA ALA A 59 -4.90 -13.35 22.49
C ALA A 59 -5.06 -12.40 23.70
N PHE A 60 -5.05 -11.09 23.46
CA PHE A 60 -5.25 -10.09 24.50
C PHE A 60 -6.67 -10.17 25.07
N GLU A 61 -7.69 -10.31 24.23
CA GLU A 61 -9.07 -10.48 24.68
C GLU A 61 -9.23 -11.76 25.52
N ILE A 62 -8.61 -12.87 25.13
CA ILE A 62 -8.63 -14.12 25.89
C ILE A 62 -8.02 -13.94 27.28
N LEU A 63 -6.90 -13.20 27.39
CA LEU A 63 -6.15 -13.07 28.64
C LEU A 63 -6.75 -12.03 29.60
N PHE A 64 -7.20 -10.91 29.07
CA PHE A 64 -7.64 -9.76 29.87
C PHE A 64 -9.16 -9.58 29.88
N GLY A 65 -9.88 -10.33 29.04
CA GLY A 65 -11.33 -10.22 28.87
C GLY A 65 -11.75 -9.01 28.03
N SER A 66 -12.97 -9.07 27.51
CA SER A 66 -13.55 -8.05 26.62
C SER A 66 -13.64 -6.64 27.25
N TYR A 67 -13.62 -6.54 28.58
CA TYR A 67 -13.60 -5.25 29.30
C TYR A 67 -12.32 -4.45 29.04
N PHE A 68 -11.19 -5.12 28.81
CA PHE A 68 -9.92 -4.49 28.43
C PHE A 68 -9.70 -4.46 26.91
N ALA A 69 -10.47 -5.23 26.15
CA ALA A 69 -10.41 -5.30 24.68
C ALA A 69 -11.33 -4.29 23.96
N GLY A 70 -12.10 -3.48 24.69
CA GLY A 70 -12.86 -2.37 24.10
C GLY A 70 -11.95 -1.29 23.48
N GLU A 71 -12.53 -0.26 22.87
CA GLU A 71 -11.83 0.87 22.21
C GLU A 71 -10.90 1.72 23.13
N GLY A 72 -10.67 1.30 24.37
CA GLY A 72 -9.82 1.99 25.33
C GLY A 72 -8.38 1.45 25.38
N GLY A 73 -7.41 2.35 25.56
CA GLY A 73 -6.04 2.00 25.94
C GLY A 73 -5.22 1.32 24.83
N VAL A 74 -4.98 0.02 24.98
CA VAL A 74 -3.98 -0.74 24.20
C VAL A 74 -4.41 -1.03 22.77
N PRO A 75 -5.62 -1.55 22.48
CA PRO A 75 -6.06 -1.76 21.09
C PRO A 75 -6.05 -0.45 20.28
N ARG A 76 -6.48 0.66 20.88
CA ARG A 76 -6.43 1.98 20.26
C ARG A 76 -5.01 2.43 19.96
N LEU A 77 -4.08 2.26 20.91
CA LEU A 77 -2.66 2.60 20.70
C LEU A 77 -2.05 1.79 19.55
N ILE A 78 -2.36 0.49 19.47
CA ILE A 78 -1.88 -0.39 18.39
C ILE A 78 -2.44 0.10 17.05
N ASN A 79 -3.74 0.42 16.98
CA ASN A 79 -4.36 0.94 15.77
C ASN A 79 -3.75 2.29 15.36
N ASP A 80 -3.55 3.22 16.30
CA ASP A 80 -2.91 4.52 16.02
C ASP A 80 -1.48 4.35 15.47
N LEU A 81 -0.71 3.38 15.99
CA LEU A 81 0.62 3.06 15.47
C LEU A 81 0.57 2.43 14.08
N PHE A 82 -0.39 1.55 13.83
CA PHE A 82 -0.61 0.95 12.52
C PHE A 82 -0.98 1.99 11.48
N CYS A 83 -1.91 2.90 11.79
CA CYS A 83 -2.28 4.02 10.92
C CYS A 83 -1.07 4.92 10.59
N LYS A 84 -0.21 5.23 11.56
CA LYS A 84 1.02 6.02 11.31
C LYS A 84 2.01 5.28 10.39
N ASN A 85 2.17 3.97 10.56
CA ASN A 85 3.00 3.18 9.66
C ASN A 85 2.44 3.17 8.23
N MET A 86 1.11 3.08 8.09
CA MET A 86 0.45 3.18 6.79
C MET A 86 0.68 4.53 6.12
N GLU A 87 0.61 5.63 6.88
CA GLU A 87 0.94 6.98 6.38
C GLU A 87 2.40 7.07 5.91
N LEU A 88 3.34 6.47 6.63
CA LEU A 88 4.75 6.42 6.23
C LEU A 88 4.93 5.62 4.93
N VAL A 89 4.28 4.45 4.82
CA VAL A 89 4.33 3.63 3.61
C VAL A 89 3.70 4.35 2.42
N THR A 90 2.58 5.06 2.63
CA THR A 90 1.95 5.93 1.61
C THR A 90 2.96 6.95 1.08
N GLN A 91 3.68 7.63 1.97
CA GLN A 91 4.69 8.62 1.58
C GLN A 91 5.89 8.02 0.84
N LEU A 92 6.34 6.82 1.23
CA LEU A 92 7.50 6.16 0.63
C LEU A 92 7.18 5.49 -0.71
N THR A 93 5.95 5.00 -0.89
CA THR A 93 5.53 4.26 -2.10
C THR A 93 4.83 5.15 -3.12
N GLY A 94 4.25 6.27 -2.69
CA GLY A 94 3.39 7.10 -3.53
C GLY A 94 2.00 6.49 -3.80
N ILE A 95 1.72 5.29 -3.28
CA ILE A 95 0.39 4.67 -3.35
C ILE A 95 -0.50 5.34 -2.31
N SER A 96 -1.72 5.72 -2.69
CA SER A 96 -2.65 6.41 -1.79
C SER A 96 -3.00 5.56 -0.57
N LYS A 97 -3.31 6.24 0.54
CA LYS A 97 -3.74 5.55 1.76
C LYS A 97 -5.03 4.78 1.51
N GLU A 98 -5.95 5.36 0.77
CA GLU A 98 -7.24 4.77 0.40
C GLU A 98 -7.06 3.46 -0.39
N ALA A 99 -6.13 3.41 -1.34
CA ALA A 99 -5.82 2.19 -2.09
C ALA A 99 -5.24 1.09 -1.18
N ILE A 100 -4.34 1.48 -0.26
CA ILE A 100 -3.77 0.56 0.72
C ILE A 100 -4.84 0.03 1.68
N GLU A 101 -5.74 0.89 2.19
CA GLU A 101 -6.85 0.50 3.05
C GLU A 101 -7.81 -0.46 2.34
N TRP A 102 -8.18 -0.15 1.10
CA TRP A 102 -8.99 -1.05 0.28
C TRP A 102 -8.32 -2.42 0.12
N PHE A 103 -7.02 -2.45 -0.18
CA PHE A 103 -6.30 -3.72 -0.34
C PHE A 103 -6.23 -4.53 0.96
N LEU A 104 -5.93 -3.88 2.08
CA LEU A 104 -5.77 -4.54 3.37
C LEU A 104 -7.09 -5.02 3.99
N PHE A 105 -8.15 -4.21 3.89
CA PHE A 105 -9.39 -4.43 4.63
C PHE A 105 -10.51 -4.94 3.75
N ASP A 106 -10.77 -4.29 2.62
CA ASP A 106 -11.90 -4.66 1.75
C ASP A 106 -11.55 -5.90 0.93
N ASN A 107 -10.36 -5.94 0.33
CA ASN A 107 -9.87 -7.07 -0.44
C ASN A 107 -9.18 -8.15 0.41
N GLU A 108 -9.16 -7.99 1.74
CA GLU A 108 -8.58 -8.93 2.70
C GLU A 108 -7.16 -9.36 2.34
N CYS A 109 -6.29 -8.38 2.05
CA CYS A 109 -4.91 -8.59 1.61
C CYS A 109 -4.79 -9.46 0.33
N GLY A 110 -5.80 -9.41 -0.55
CA GLY A 110 -5.88 -10.18 -1.80
C GLY A 110 -6.63 -11.51 -1.69
N GLN A 111 -7.07 -11.91 -0.49
CA GLN A 111 -7.81 -13.18 -0.32
C GLN A 111 -9.19 -13.16 -0.98
N SER A 112 -9.83 -11.98 -1.02
CA SER A 112 -11.13 -11.81 -1.67
C SER A 112 -11.05 -11.73 -3.21
N ASN A 113 -9.84 -11.62 -3.78
CA ASN A 113 -9.59 -11.54 -5.22
C ASN A 113 -10.50 -10.53 -5.95
N MET A 114 -10.73 -9.38 -5.30
CA MET A 114 -11.63 -8.34 -5.79
C MET A 114 -11.12 -7.73 -7.10
N ALA A 115 -12.06 -7.32 -7.94
CA ALA A 115 -11.76 -6.60 -9.17
C ALA A 115 -11.60 -5.10 -8.88
N ALA A 116 -10.50 -4.52 -9.36
CA ALA A 116 -10.33 -3.08 -9.51
C ALA A 116 -10.51 -2.70 -10.99
N SER A 117 -11.07 -1.52 -11.26
CA SER A 117 -11.28 -1.05 -12.63
C SER A 117 -10.34 0.10 -12.98
N CYS A 118 -9.63 -0.04 -14.11
CA CYS A 118 -8.79 0.98 -14.71
C CYS A 118 -9.19 1.12 -16.18
N ASN A 119 -9.53 2.33 -16.63
CA ASN A 119 -9.97 2.61 -18.01
C ASN A 119 -11.11 1.71 -18.52
N GLY A 120 -11.98 1.22 -17.62
CA GLY A 120 -13.09 0.33 -17.97
C GLY A 120 -12.70 -1.14 -18.14
N VAL A 121 -11.43 -1.49 -17.92
CA VAL A 121 -10.95 -2.88 -17.83
C VAL A 121 -10.91 -3.29 -16.36
N GLU A 122 -11.38 -4.51 -16.07
CA GLU A 122 -11.37 -5.09 -14.73
C GLU A 122 -10.11 -5.93 -14.52
N TYR A 123 -9.42 -5.71 -13.40
CA TYR A 123 -8.22 -6.44 -12.98
C TYR A 123 -8.48 -7.09 -11.62
N HIS A 124 -8.36 -8.41 -11.55
CA HIS A 124 -8.46 -9.14 -10.30
C HIS A 124 -7.14 -9.07 -9.53
N ILE A 125 -7.22 -8.52 -8.32
CA ILE A 125 -6.06 -8.31 -7.45
C ILE A 125 -6.09 -9.37 -6.34
N GLY A 126 -5.26 -10.40 -6.48
CA GLY A 126 -5.16 -11.53 -5.54
C GLY A 126 -3.85 -11.58 -4.74
N SER A 127 -2.92 -10.66 -4.99
CA SER A 127 -1.63 -10.62 -4.28
C SER A 127 -1.08 -9.20 -4.12
N VAL A 128 -0.09 -9.05 -3.24
CA VAL A 128 0.64 -7.79 -3.03
C VAL A 128 1.34 -7.33 -4.31
N GLU A 129 1.92 -8.26 -5.06
CA GLU A 129 2.58 -7.95 -6.34
C GLU A 129 1.58 -7.42 -7.36
N GLN A 130 0.42 -8.08 -7.50
CA GLN A 130 -0.63 -7.63 -8.42
C GLN A 130 -1.19 -6.26 -8.02
N PHE A 131 -1.32 -6.01 -6.71
CA PHE A 131 -1.75 -4.72 -6.19
C PHE A 131 -0.73 -3.61 -6.54
N VAL A 132 0.56 -3.85 -6.29
CA VAL A 132 1.61 -2.88 -6.62
C VAL A 132 1.69 -2.65 -8.13
N ASP A 133 1.59 -3.71 -8.94
CA ASP A 133 1.61 -3.61 -10.40
C ASP A 133 0.43 -2.77 -10.92
N PHE A 134 -0.75 -2.94 -10.33
CA PHE A 134 -1.94 -2.13 -10.63
C PHE A 134 -1.75 -0.66 -10.27
N GLU A 135 -1.36 -0.35 -9.04
CA GLU A 135 -1.22 1.02 -8.55
C GLU A 135 -0.05 1.77 -9.20
N THR A 136 0.96 1.06 -9.71
CA THR A 136 2.08 1.66 -10.43
C THR A 136 1.86 1.77 -11.94
N GLY A 137 0.70 1.35 -12.43
CA GLY A 137 0.32 1.47 -13.85
C GLY A 137 0.92 0.41 -14.76
N VAL A 138 1.68 -0.57 -14.23
CA VAL A 138 2.29 -1.65 -15.03
C VAL A 138 1.22 -2.52 -15.72
N SER A 139 -0.02 -2.52 -15.24
CA SER A 139 -1.13 -3.27 -15.82
C SER A 139 -2.17 -2.43 -16.58
N CYS A 140 -2.10 -1.09 -16.56
CA CYS A 140 -3.12 -0.20 -17.16
C CYS A 140 -2.80 0.27 -18.60
N ASP A 141 -1.66 -0.14 -19.17
CA ASP A 141 -1.22 0.25 -20.52
C ASP A 141 -1.82 -0.68 -21.60
N ASP A 142 -3.06 -0.39 -22.03
CA ASP A 142 -3.65 -0.86 -23.30
C ASP A 142 -3.78 0.30 -24.30
#